data_AF-A0A4R6T727-F1
#
_entry.id   AF-A0A4R6T727-F1
#
_cell.length_a   1.000
_cell.length_b   1.000
_cell.length_c   1.000
_cell.angle_alpha   90.00
_cell.angle_beta   90.00
_cell.angle_gamma   90.00
#
_symmetry.space_group_name_H-M   'P 1'
#
loop_
_entity.id
_entity.type
_entity.pdbx_description
1 polymer ?
#
loop_
_entity_poly.entity_id
_entity_poly.type
_entity_poly.pdbx_seq_one_letter_code
_entity_poly.pdbx_strand_id
1 'polypeptide(L)'
;MLNKFKIAFLILFLSGSAVFAQQIQMPQASPSAKISQRVGLTDVTVDYSRPSAKGRKIFGELVPYGQVWRTGANSATTLSFSTDVTIGGKLVPAGSYALYTIPGKSDWTIVLSKNTQLWGAIGYNDKDDFHRFTVSSGKASKKFETFEISFNNITDNSSDLSLSWENTRVEFTISSEVDPIVMADIKKLVIDAQTTDPGLLYQAANYYYTNRKDMNQAYTWIKESTDKDPKYWTVHLRAKVELALGMKTEAYNSAMKSKDLAKEANNPDYVALNERLIKTLK
;
A
#
# COMPACT_ATOMS: atom_id res chain seq x y z
N MET A 1 -38.63 -27.42 -68.85
CA MET A 1 -39.11 -26.26 -69.62
C MET A 1 -39.65 -25.24 -68.61
N LEU A 2 -38.95 -24.12 -68.37
CA LEU A 2 -39.40 -22.73 -68.70
C LEU A 2 -40.91 -22.50 -68.46
N ASN A 3 -41.40 -21.46 -67.77
CA ASN A 3 -40.94 -20.07 -67.72
C ASN A 3 -41.69 -19.27 -66.62
N LYS A 4 -40.95 -18.39 -65.91
CA LYS A 4 -41.24 -17.00 -65.45
C LYS A 4 -42.69 -16.53 -65.25
N PHE A 5 -42.99 -15.93 -64.08
CA PHE A 5 -43.61 -14.60 -63.99
C PHE A 5 -43.32 -13.93 -62.62
N LYS A 6 -42.97 -12.64 -62.67
CA LYS A 6 -42.61 -11.75 -61.56
C LYS A 6 -43.87 -11.12 -60.97
N ILE A 7 -44.00 -11.03 -59.63
CA ILE A 7 -44.75 -9.96 -58.97
C ILE A 7 -44.02 -9.59 -57.66
N ALA A 8 -43.65 -8.32 -57.57
CA ALA A 8 -43.00 -7.68 -56.43
C ALA A 8 -44.01 -7.38 -55.32
N PHE A 9 -43.68 -7.69 -54.07
CA PHE A 9 -44.40 -7.20 -52.89
C PHE A 9 -43.44 -6.34 -52.07
N LEU A 10 -43.77 -5.05 -52.00
CA LEU A 10 -43.04 -4.00 -51.30
C LEU A 10 -43.16 -4.25 -49.79
N ILE A 11 -42.10 -4.76 -49.15
CA ILE A 11 -42.02 -4.89 -47.69
C ILE A 11 -41.73 -3.51 -47.11
N LEU A 12 -42.73 -2.94 -46.45
CA LEU A 12 -42.64 -1.76 -45.62
C LEU A 12 -41.72 -2.08 -44.42
N PHE A 13 -40.46 -1.65 -44.51
CA PHE A 13 -39.47 -1.79 -43.44
C PHE A 13 -39.85 -0.81 -42.32
N LEU A 14 -40.62 -1.28 -41.33
CA LEU A 14 -40.78 -0.58 -40.05
C LEU A 14 -39.45 -0.69 -39.30
N SER A 15 -38.53 0.25 -39.54
CA SER A 15 -37.37 0.48 -38.68
C SER A 15 -37.87 1.02 -37.34
N GLY A 16 -38.14 0.10 -36.41
CA GLY A 16 -38.34 0.42 -35.00
C GLY A 16 -37.03 0.93 -34.41
N SER A 17 -36.83 2.25 -34.43
CA SER A 17 -35.80 2.88 -33.63
C SER A 17 -36.15 2.67 -32.16
N ALA A 18 -35.39 1.82 -31.47
CA ALA A 18 -35.44 1.73 -30.03
C ALA A 18 -35.08 3.12 -29.46
N VAL A 19 -36.10 3.85 -29.00
CA VAL A 19 -35.91 5.07 -28.23
C VAL A 19 -35.39 4.64 -26.86
N PHE A 20 -34.07 4.47 -26.74
CA PHE A 20 -33.43 4.52 -25.44
C PHE A 20 -33.63 5.95 -24.94
N ALA A 21 -34.51 6.14 -23.96
CA ALA A 21 -34.64 7.41 -23.27
C ALA A 21 -33.26 7.80 -22.74
N GLN A 22 -32.67 8.87 -23.28
CA GLN A 22 -31.45 9.46 -22.75
C GLN A 22 -31.79 10.08 -21.40
N GLN A 23 -31.56 9.33 -20.32
CA GLN A 23 -31.57 9.91 -18.97
C GLN A 23 -30.44 10.93 -18.87
N ILE A 24 -30.73 12.09 -18.27
CA ILE A 24 -29.69 13.09 -17.96
C ILE A 24 -28.71 12.46 -16.96
N GLN A 25 -27.44 12.41 -17.33
CA GLN A 25 -26.38 11.93 -16.45
C GLN A 25 -26.12 12.95 -15.35
N MET A 26 -26.58 12.65 -14.14
CA MET A 26 -26.35 13.49 -12.96
C MET A 26 -25.08 13.04 -12.22
N PRO A 27 -24.31 13.97 -11.61
CA PRO A 27 -23.21 13.60 -10.73
C PRO A 27 -23.72 12.75 -9.56
N GLN A 28 -23.00 11.68 -9.22
CA GLN A 28 -23.36 10.90 -8.04
C GLN A 28 -23.11 11.70 -6.76
N ALA A 29 -24.05 11.62 -5.82
CA ALA A 29 -23.97 12.33 -4.54
C ALA A 29 -22.79 11.87 -3.66
N SER A 30 -22.27 10.67 -3.91
CA SER A 30 -21.08 10.11 -3.27
C SER A 30 -20.21 9.49 -4.35
N PRO A 31 -19.28 10.27 -4.95
CA PRO A 31 -18.40 9.78 -6.00
C PRO A 31 -17.55 8.61 -5.51
N SER A 32 -17.29 7.65 -6.41
CA SER A 32 -16.34 6.56 -6.15
C SER A 32 -14.91 7.06 -6.15
N ALA A 33 -14.05 6.37 -5.40
CA ALA A 33 -12.62 6.59 -5.33
C ALA A 33 -11.91 5.24 -5.15
N LYS A 34 -10.74 5.14 -5.78
CA LYS A 34 -9.85 3.99 -5.65
C LYS A 34 -8.45 4.47 -5.32
N ILE A 35 -7.86 3.92 -4.26
CA ILE A 35 -6.48 4.17 -3.87
C ILE A 35 -5.72 2.85 -3.77
N SER A 36 -4.44 2.88 -4.08
CA SER A 36 -3.56 1.71 -3.99
C SER A 36 -2.22 2.13 -3.38
N GLN A 37 -1.66 1.26 -2.54
CA GLN A 37 -0.38 1.45 -1.88
C GLN A 37 0.35 0.12 -1.78
N ARG A 38 1.64 0.13 -2.11
CA ARG A 38 2.54 -0.98 -1.79
C ARG A 38 2.89 -0.93 -0.30
N VAL A 39 2.57 -1.98 0.44
CA VAL A 39 2.93 -2.17 1.85
C VAL A 39 3.85 -3.38 1.91
N GLY A 40 5.15 -3.14 2.14
CA GLY A 40 6.18 -4.16 1.92
C GLY A 40 6.16 -4.69 0.49
N LEU A 41 5.85 -5.98 0.34
CA LEU A 41 5.74 -6.65 -0.96
C LEU A 41 4.28 -6.82 -1.42
N THR A 42 3.32 -6.33 -0.64
CA THR A 42 1.88 -6.47 -0.91
C THR A 42 1.32 -5.21 -1.56
N ASP A 43 0.53 -5.35 -2.61
CA ASP A 43 -0.31 -4.28 -3.13
C ASP A 43 -1.63 -4.28 -2.37
N VAL A 44 -1.93 -3.17 -1.69
CA VAL A 44 -3.18 -2.95 -0.95
C VAL A 44 -4.03 -1.97 -1.72
N THR A 45 -5.25 -2.37 -2.09
CA THR A 45 -6.20 -1.51 -2.83
C THR A 45 -7.46 -1.29 -2.02
N VAL A 46 -7.94 -0.04 -1.98
CA VAL A 46 -9.22 0.35 -1.39
C VAL A 46 -10.13 0.91 -2.47
N ASP A 47 -11.29 0.30 -2.65
CA ASP A 47 -12.38 0.79 -3.51
C ASP A 47 -13.55 1.22 -2.64
N TYR A 48 -13.92 2.50 -2.69
CA TYR A 48 -14.93 3.08 -1.80
C TYR A 48 -15.66 4.27 -2.42
N SER A 49 -16.80 4.65 -1.85
CA SER A 49 -17.48 5.91 -2.19
C SER A 49 -17.31 6.96 -1.10
N ARG A 50 -17.21 8.22 -1.51
CA ARG A 50 -16.86 9.36 -0.65
C ARG A 50 -18.07 10.27 -0.37
N PRO A 51 -18.92 9.99 0.64
CA PRO A 51 -20.00 10.89 1.01
C PRO A 51 -19.48 12.19 1.65
N SER A 52 -20.19 13.30 1.42
CA SER A 52 -19.93 14.60 2.07
C SER A 52 -20.81 14.82 3.29
N ALA A 53 -20.31 15.54 4.30
CA ALA A 53 -21.03 15.80 5.53
C ALA A 53 -22.19 16.78 5.34
N LYS A 54 -22.01 17.81 4.50
CA LYS A 54 -23.01 18.84 4.15
C LYS A 54 -23.63 19.49 5.39
N GLY A 55 -22.79 19.84 6.36
CA GLY A 55 -23.22 20.46 7.62
C GLY A 55 -23.90 19.52 8.61
N ARG A 56 -24.08 18.23 8.28
CA ARG A 56 -24.65 17.23 9.18
C ARG A 56 -23.61 16.74 10.19
N LYS A 57 -24.08 16.35 11.37
CA LYS A 57 -23.31 15.53 12.29
C LYS A 57 -23.34 14.09 11.80
N ILE A 58 -22.16 13.49 11.71
CA ILE A 58 -22.00 12.18 11.08
C ILE A 58 -22.14 11.08 12.12
N PHE A 59 -21.21 10.99 13.04
CA PHE A 59 -21.18 9.89 14.01
C PHE A 59 -22.09 10.16 15.19
N GLY A 60 -22.97 9.19 15.48
CA GLY A 60 -24.04 9.30 16.45
C GLY A 60 -25.36 9.86 15.90
N GLU A 61 -25.40 10.28 14.63
CA GLU A 61 -26.63 10.70 13.94
C GLU A 61 -26.75 10.03 12.57
N LEU A 62 -26.12 10.56 11.52
CA LEU A 62 -26.19 9.96 10.17
C LEU A 62 -25.66 8.52 10.15
N VAL A 63 -24.60 8.26 10.91
CA VAL A 63 -24.03 6.94 11.19
C VAL A 63 -24.22 6.68 12.69
N PRO A 64 -25.25 5.91 13.09
CA PRO A 64 -25.53 5.63 14.50
C PRO A 64 -24.40 4.85 15.17
N TYR A 65 -24.15 5.14 16.44
CA TYR A 65 -23.22 4.34 17.23
C TYR A 65 -23.78 2.95 17.51
N GLY A 66 -22.90 1.95 17.58
CA GLY A 66 -23.26 0.55 17.86
C GLY A 66 -23.94 -0.17 16.70
N GLN A 67 -24.07 0.46 15.53
CA GLN A 67 -24.64 -0.15 14.33
C GLN A 67 -23.58 -0.39 13.27
N VAL A 68 -23.75 -1.48 12.52
CA VAL A 68 -22.88 -1.79 11.38
C VAL A 68 -23.05 -0.75 10.29
N TRP A 69 -21.93 -0.24 9.79
CA TRP A 69 -21.84 0.70 8.71
C TRP A 69 -20.91 0.14 7.64
N ARG A 70 -21.32 0.27 6.38
CA ARG A 70 -20.57 -0.11 5.17
C ARG A 70 -19.27 0.68 4.93
N THR A 71 -18.91 1.54 5.88
CA THR A 71 -17.70 2.36 5.86
C THR A 71 -17.54 3.17 4.58
N GLY A 72 -18.61 3.86 4.18
CA GLY A 72 -18.71 4.63 2.94
C GLY A 72 -20.17 4.86 2.53
N ALA A 73 -20.39 5.02 1.23
CA ALA A 73 -21.70 5.16 0.59
C ALA A 73 -21.86 4.16 -0.57
N ASN A 74 -23.09 3.95 -1.03
CA ASN A 74 -23.42 2.99 -2.10
C ASN A 74 -23.05 1.54 -1.69
N SER A 75 -22.19 0.87 -2.45
CA SER A 75 -21.62 -0.44 -2.11
C SER A 75 -20.74 -0.40 -0.86
N ALA A 76 -20.49 -1.55 -0.24
CA ALA A 76 -19.51 -1.64 0.83
C ALA A 76 -18.10 -1.32 0.33
N THR A 77 -17.31 -0.63 1.16
CA THR A 77 -15.90 -0.41 0.88
C THR A 77 -15.19 -1.75 0.75
N THR A 78 -14.36 -1.91 -0.27
CA THR A 78 -13.63 -3.17 -0.51
C THR A 78 -12.13 -2.95 -0.31
N LEU A 79 -11.52 -3.79 0.52
CA LEU A 79 -10.07 -3.90 0.68
C LEU A 79 -9.58 -5.14 -0.09
N SER A 80 -8.51 -4.99 -0.87
CA SER A 80 -7.89 -6.10 -1.59
C SER A 80 -6.39 -6.16 -1.33
N PHE A 81 -5.87 -7.37 -1.12
CA PHE A 81 -4.48 -7.66 -0.81
C PHE A 81 -3.91 -8.65 -1.81
N SER A 82 -2.76 -8.35 -2.44
CA SER A 82 -2.12 -9.24 -3.41
C SER A 82 -1.39 -10.44 -2.78
N THR A 83 -1.03 -10.33 -1.50
CA THR A 83 -0.47 -11.40 -0.66
C THR A 83 -1.11 -11.34 0.71
N ASP A 84 -0.79 -12.32 1.56
CA ASP A 84 -1.23 -12.33 2.95
C ASP A 84 -0.71 -11.10 3.72
N VAL A 85 -1.52 -10.60 4.64
CA VAL A 85 -1.21 -9.44 5.51
C VAL A 85 -1.65 -9.72 6.94
N THR A 86 -1.10 -8.99 7.91
CA THR A 86 -1.56 -9.02 9.30
C THR A 86 -2.31 -7.73 9.60
N ILE A 87 -3.53 -7.86 10.13
CA ILE A 87 -4.40 -6.74 10.50
C ILE A 87 -5.03 -7.04 11.86
N GLY A 88 -4.94 -6.11 12.81
CA GLY A 88 -5.53 -6.29 14.14
C GLY A 88 -5.08 -7.59 14.83
N GLY A 89 -3.80 -7.96 14.67
CA GLY A 89 -3.20 -9.16 15.26
C GLY A 89 -3.56 -10.50 14.60
N LYS A 90 -4.25 -10.51 13.45
CA LYS A 90 -4.62 -11.74 12.74
C LYS A 90 -4.04 -11.74 11.32
N LEU A 91 -3.56 -12.91 10.88
CA LEU A 91 -3.21 -13.16 9.49
C LEU A 91 -4.49 -13.19 8.62
N VAL A 92 -4.51 -12.35 7.61
CA VAL A 92 -5.56 -12.19 6.61
C VAL A 92 -4.99 -12.69 5.27
N PRO A 93 -5.51 -13.79 4.72
CA PRO A 93 -5.07 -14.29 3.43
C PRO A 93 -5.30 -13.29 2.31
N ALA A 94 -4.45 -13.36 1.27
CA ALA A 94 -4.63 -12.62 0.02
C ALA A 94 -6.07 -12.75 -0.52
N GLY A 95 -6.58 -11.69 -1.11
CA GLY A 95 -7.95 -11.63 -1.64
C GLY A 95 -8.65 -10.32 -1.33
N SER A 96 -9.97 -10.29 -1.56
CA SER A 96 -10.82 -9.12 -1.37
C SER A 96 -11.80 -9.33 -0.22
N TYR A 97 -11.97 -8.29 0.60
CA TYR A 97 -12.82 -8.27 1.78
C TYR A 97 -13.63 -6.99 1.80
N ALA A 98 -14.90 -7.07 2.18
CA ALA A 98 -15.70 -5.90 2.49
C ALA A 98 -15.28 -5.35 3.86
N LEU A 99 -15.03 -4.04 3.91
CA LEU A 99 -14.79 -3.31 5.13
C LEU A 99 -16.13 -2.80 5.67
N TYR A 100 -16.47 -3.29 6.85
CA TYR A 100 -17.51 -2.73 7.70
C TYR A 100 -16.90 -2.16 8.96
N THR A 101 -17.59 -1.21 9.56
CA THR A 101 -17.24 -0.67 10.87
C THR A 101 -18.47 -0.59 11.76
N ILE A 102 -18.27 -0.73 13.06
CA ILE A 102 -19.29 -0.45 14.08
C ILE A 102 -18.76 0.72 14.91
N PRO A 103 -19.16 1.96 14.60
CA PRO A 103 -18.68 3.12 15.33
C PRO A 103 -19.14 3.11 16.78
N GLY A 104 -18.22 3.36 17.71
CA GLY A 104 -18.53 3.74 19.08
C GLY A 104 -18.05 5.17 19.38
N LYS A 105 -18.26 5.61 20.62
CA LYS A 105 -17.86 6.96 21.06
C LYS A 105 -16.34 7.12 21.24
N SER A 106 -15.70 6.08 21.78
CA SER A 106 -14.25 6.02 22.03
C SER A 106 -13.57 5.03 21.11
N ASP A 107 -14.24 3.93 20.77
CA ASP A 107 -13.64 2.82 20.04
C ASP A 107 -14.57 2.36 18.91
N TRP A 108 -13.98 1.91 17.81
CA TRP A 108 -14.68 1.34 16.68
C TRP A 108 -14.31 -0.12 16.55
N THR A 109 -15.30 -0.96 16.22
CA THR A 109 -15.01 -2.30 15.72
C THR A 109 -14.80 -2.22 14.22
N ILE A 110 -13.64 -2.67 13.76
CA ILE A 110 -13.33 -2.90 12.35
C ILE A 110 -13.69 -4.32 12.01
N VAL A 111 -14.31 -4.52 10.85
CA VAL A 111 -14.79 -5.81 10.39
C VAL A 111 -14.35 -6.04 8.95
N LEU A 112 -13.67 -7.16 8.72
CA LEU A 112 -13.36 -7.67 7.39
C LEU A 112 -14.34 -8.81 7.09
N SER A 113 -15.23 -8.62 6.14
CA SER A 113 -16.21 -9.63 5.72
C SER A 113 -15.82 -10.26 4.39
N LYS A 114 -16.06 -11.57 4.24
CA LYS A 114 -15.84 -12.30 2.98
C LYS A 114 -16.88 -11.94 1.92
N ASN A 115 -18.02 -11.38 2.31
CA ASN A 115 -19.10 -11.03 1.41
C ASN A 115 -18.91 -9.62 0.85
N THR A 116 -18.34 -9.53 -0.35
CA THR A 116 -18.04 -8.25 -1.01
C THR A 116 -19.18 -7.71 -1.88
N GLN A 117 -20.30 -8.44 -2.00
CA GLN A 117 -21.33 -8.17 -3.01
C GLN A 117 -22.54 -7.40 -2.47
N LEU A 118 -22.53 -7.04 -1.19
CA LEU A 118 -23.66 -6.36 -0.56
C LEU A 118 -23.76 -4.89 -0.96
N TRP A 119 -25.00 -4.45 -1.20
CA TRP A 119 -25.32 -3.04 -1.37
C TRP A 119 -25.37 -2.35 0.00
N GLY A 120 -24.19 -1.97 0.47
CA GLY A 120 -24.03 -1.37 1.79
C GLY A 120 -24.15 -2.39 2.92
N ALA A 121 -24.98 -2.10 3.93
CA ALA A 121 -25.18 -2.98 5.09
C ALA A 121 -26.48 -3.81 5.02
N ILE A 122 -27.27 -3.64 3.95
CA ILE A 122 -28.49 -4.44 3.77
C ILE A 122 -28.08 -5.88 3.47
N GLY A 123 -28.60 -6.82 4.25
CA GLY A 123 -28.23 -8.24 4.14
C GLY A 123 -26.92 -8.60 4.83
N TYR A 124 -26.32 -7.68 5.59
CA TYR A 124 -25.14 -7.97 6.39
C TYR A 124 -25.42 -9.10 7.40
N ASN A 125 -24.48 -10.03 7.51
CA ASN A 125 -24.51 -11.17 8.42
C ASN A 125 -23.14 -11.34 9.06
N ASP A 126 -23.08 -11.38 10.40
CA ASP A 126 -21.84 -11.52 11.15
C ASP A 126 -21.14 -12.87 10.91
N LYS A 127 -21.86 -13.88 10.42
CA LYS A 127 -21.30 -15.17 9.99
C LYS A 127 -20.38 -15.06 8.77
N ASP A 128 -20.50 -14.00 7.98
CA ASP A 128 -19.64 -13.75 6.83
C ASP A 128 -18.32 -13.06 7.24
N ASP A 129 -18.19 -12.64 8.51
CA ASP A 129 -17.01 -11.95 8.99
C ASP A 129 -15.80 -12.88 9.06
N PHE A 130 -14.72 -12.48 8.41
CA PHE A 130 -13.43 -13.14 8.51
C PHE A 130 -12.67 -12.71 9.77
N HIS A 131 -12.69 -11.41 10.07
CA HIS A 131 -11.96 -10.85 11.20
C HIS A 131 -12.69 -9.64 11.79
N ARG A 132 -12.63 -9.52 13.11
CA ARG A 132 -13.12 -8.37 13.88
C ARG A 132 -12.07 -7.96 14.89
N PHE A 133 -11.82 -6.66 14.98
CA PHE A 133 -10.91 -6.11 15.98
C PHE A 133 -11.31 -4.68 16.34
N THR A 134 -10.91 -4.24 17.52
CA THR A 134 -11.25 -2.92 18.05
C THR A 134 -10.07 -1.97 17.89
N VAL A 135 -10.37 -0.72 17.56
CA VAL A 135 -9.40 0.37 17.44
C VAL A 135 -9.95 1.62 18.10
N SER A 136 -9.08 2.44 18.67
CA SER A 136 -9.50 3.70 19.25
C SER A 136 -9.84 4.72 18.15
N SER A 137 -10.92 5.45 18.39
CA SER A 137 -11.32 6.61 17.60
C SER A 137 -10.82 7.89 18.25
N GLY A 138 -10.40 8.83 17.42
CA GLY A 138 -9.84 10.10 17.84
C GLY A 138 -10.46 11.28 17.12
N LYS A 139 -10.17 12.47 17.64
CA LYS A 139 -10.51 13.71 16.95
C LYS A 139 -9.58 13.92 15.76
N ALA A 140 -10.14 14.20 14.60
CA ALA A 140 -9.37 14.56 13.42
C ALA A 140 -8.63 15.91 13.61
N SER A 141 -7.48 16.07 12.97
CA SER A 141 -6.67 17.30 13.05
C SER A 141 -7.33 18.51 12.39
N LYS A 142 -8.27 18.26 11.48
CA LYS A 142 -9.12 19.25 10.81
C LYS A 142 -10.49 18.63 10.56
N LYS A 143 -11.47 19.47 10.21
CA LYS A 143 -12.76 18.98 9.74
C LYS A 143 -12.62 18.40 8.33
N PHE A 144 -13.03 17.15 8.14
CA PHE A 144 -13.10 16.48 6.84
C PHE A 144 -14.52 16.57 6.28
N GLU A 145 -14.74 17.46 5.31
CA GLU A 145 -16.07 17.62 4.68
C GLU A 145 -16.48 16.35 3.92
N THR A 146 -15.54 15.69 3.25
CA THR A 146 -15.80 14.48 2.48
C THR A 146 -15.08 13.31 3.11
N PHE A 147 -15.75 12.16 3.23
CA PHE A 147 -15.16 10.94 3.76
C PHE A 147 -13.88 10.57 2.99
N GLU A 148 -12.83 10.28 3.73
CA GLU A 148 -11.51 10.00 3.19
C GLU A 148 -10.94 8.74 3.83
N ILE A 149 -10.42 7.86 2.97
CA ILE A 149 -9.55 6.76 3.36
C ILE A 149 -8.16 7.07 2.79
N SER A 150 -7.12 6.91 3.61
CA SER A 150 -5.73 7.19 3.22
C SER A 150 -4.73 6.24 3.87
N PHE A 151 -3.61 6.02 3.19
CA PHE A 151 -2.44 5.32 3.74
C PHE A 151 -1.50 6.33 4.39
N ASN A 152 -1.03 6.03 5.61
CA ASN A 152 -0.14 6.87 6.40
C ASN A 152 0.98 6.01 7.01
N ASN A 153 1.99 6.68 7.59
CA ASN A 153 3.08 6.06 8.37
C ASN A 153 3.70 4.83 7.68
N ILE A 154 3.97 4.93 6.37
CA ILE A 154 4.49 3.83 5.57
C ILE A 154 5.91 3.49 6.06
N THR A 155 6.13 2.20 6.30
CA THR A 155 7.42 1.60 6.61
C THR A 155 7.78 0.55 5.55
N ASP A 156 8.93 -0.12 5.72
CA ASP A 156 9.36 -1.19 4.82
C ASP A 156 8.42 -2.41 4.82
N ASN A 157 7.54 -2.57 5.82
CA ASN A 157 6.64 -3.72 5.90
C ASN A 157 5.21 -3.39 6.36
N SER A 158 4.90 -2.13 6.69
CA SER A 158 3.60 -1.74 7.23
C SER A 158 3.13 -0.36 6.75
N SER A 159 1.83 -0.11 6.87
CA SER A 159 1.23 1.20 6.71
C SER A 159 -0.07 1.28 7.52
N ASP A 160 -0.38 2.46 8.04
CA ASP A 160 -1.64 2.73 8.71
C ASP A 160 -2.71 3.13 7.70
N LEU A 161 -3.83 2.42 7.69
CA LEU A 161 -5.02 2.81 6.96
C LEU A 161 -5.88 3.71 7.86
N SER A 162 -6.04 4.98 7.47
CA SER A 162 -6.83 5.96 8.20
C SER A 162 -8.18 6.20 7.54
N LEU A 163 -9.23 6.30 8.37
CA LEU A 163 -10.59 6.63 8.01
C LEU A 163 -10.93 7.97 8.66
N SER A 164 -11.22 8.99 7.86
CA SER A 164 -11.50 10.35 8.35
C SER A 164 -12.80 10.89 7.79
N TRP A 165 -13.71 11.33 8.67
CA TRP A 165 -14.91 12.06 8.28
C TRP A 165 -15.34 13.04 9.37
N GLU A 166 -15.80 14.21 8.96
CA GLU A 166 -16.22 15.27 9.86
C GLU A 166 -15.12 15.59 10.87
N ASN A 167 -15.32 15.31 12.16
CA ASN A 167 -14.35 15.58 13.22
C ASN A 167 -13.70 14.30 13.76
N THR A 168 -13.93 13.15 13.14
CA THR A 168 -13.50 11.84 13.63
C THR A 168 -12.45 11.24 12.71
N ARG A 169 -11.42 10.66 13.31
CA ARG A 169 -10.40 9.85 12.65
C ARG A 169 -10.27 8.52 13.38
N VAL A 170 -10.13 7.44 12.61
CA VAL A 170 -9.81 6.10 13.09
C VAL A 170 -8.68 5.57 12.23
N GLU A 171 -7.78 4.78 12.80
CA GLU A 171 -6.69 4.16 12.06
C GLU A 171 -6.37 2.76 12.54
N PHE A 172 -5.85 1.94 11.64
CA PHE A 172 -5.31 0.64 11.96
C PHE A 172 -4.16 0.27 11.05
N THR A 173 -3.20 -0.47 11.58
CA THR A 173 -2.02 -0.91 10.83
C THR A 173 -2.34 -2.14 10.00
N ILE A 174 -1.87 -2.11 8.75
CA ILE A 174 -1.75 -3.26 7.86
C ILE A 174 -0.26 -3.55 7.75
N SER A 175 0.17 -4.76 8.08
CA SER A 175 1.56 -5.20 7.91
C SER A 175 1.65 -6.42 7.01
N SER A 176 2.80 -6.61 6.38
CA SER A 176 3.12 -7.75 5.52
C SER A 176 4.35 -8.49 6.06
N GLU A 177 4.41 -9.80 5.82
CA GLU A 177 5.57 -10.62 6.18
C GLU A 177 6.65 -10.53 5.11
N VAL A 178 7.52 -9.52 5.21
CA VAL A 178 8.61 -9.29 4.24
C VAL A 178 9.85 -10.13 4.55
N ASP A 179 10.18 -10.30 5.84
CA ASP A 179 11.46 -10.89 6.26
C ASP A 179 11.68 -12.33 5.80
N PRO A 180 10.73 -13.26 5.99
CA PRO A 180 10.92 -14.64 5.55
C PRO A 180 11.11 -14.74 4.02
N ILE A 181 10.44 -13.88 3.25
CA ILE A 181 10.51 -13.87 1.78
C ILE A 181 11.90 -13.41 1.34
N VAL A 182 12.36 -12.25 1.82
CA VAL A 182 13.65 -11.69 1.42
C VAL A 182 14.80 -12.58 1.91
N MET A 183 14.70 -13.13 3.12
CA MET A 183 15.72 -14.04 3.65
C MET A 183 15.80 -15.36 2.87
N ALA A 184 14.67 -15.89 2.38
CA ALA A 184 14.67 -17.06 1.50
C ALA A 184 15.39 -16.77 0.17
N ASP A 185 15.16 -15.60 -0.41
CA ASP A 185 15.85 -15.17 -1.64
C ASP A 185 17.35 -14.93 -1.40
N ILE A 186 17.74 -14.28 -0.30
CA ILE A 186 19.16 -14.10 0.06
C ILE A 186 19.82 -15.46 0.25
N LYS A 187 19.17 -16.38 0.95
CA LYS A 187 19.70 -17.74 1.13
C LYS A 187 19.93 -18.42 -0.22
N LYS A 188 18.94 -18.41 -1.10
CA LYS A 188 19.00 -19.09 -2.41
C LYS A 188 19.98 -18.45 -3.37
N LEU A 189 19.90 -17.12 -3.54
CA LEU A 189 20.58 -16.38 -4.60
C LEU A 189 21.98 -15.90 -4.20
N VAL A 190 22.26 -15.79 -2.89
CA VAL A 190 23.55 -15.29 -2.40
C VAL A 190 24.33 -16.38 -1.69
N ILE A 191 23.75 -17.01 -0.67
CA ILE A 191 24.47 -17.95 0.21
C ILE A 191 24.67 -19.30 -0.48
N ASP A 192 23.59 -19.97 -0.86
CA ASP A 192 23.61 -21.31 -1.46
C ASP A 192 24.28 -21.28 -2.84
N ALA A 193 24.02 -20.23 -3.62
CA ALA A 193 24.63 -20.04 -4.94
C ALA A 193 26.10 -19.57 -4.86
N GLN A 194 26.60 -19.20 -3.67
CA GLN A 194 27.91 -18.57 -3.49
C GLN A 194 28.16 -17.47 -4.52
N THR A 195 27.17 -16.59 -4.69
CA THR A 195 27.20 -15.62 -5.76
C THR A 195 28.35 -14.66 -5.58
N THR A 196 28.90 -14.23 -6.71
CA THR A 196 29.94 -13.23 -6.75
C THR A 196 29.49 -11.99 -7.54
N ASP A 197 28.18 -11.94 -7.88
CA ASP A 197 27.52 -10.82 -8.54
C ASP A 197 27.43 -9.61 -7.59
N PRO A 198 28.02 -8.46 -7.96
CA PRO A 198 28.09 -7.32 -7.06
C PRO A 198 26.72 -6.71 -6.76
N GLY A 199 25.73 -6.87 -7.65
CA GLY A 199 24.36 -6.37 -7.46
C GLY A 199 23.62 -7.15 -6.38
N LEU A 200 23.64 -8.49 -6.45
CA LEU A 200 23.03 -9.37 -5.45
C LEU A 200 23.71 -9.21 -4.07
N LEU A 201 25.04 -9.11 -4.03
CA LEU A 201 25.79 -8.86 -2.80
C LEU A 201 25.42 -7.51 -2.17
N TYR A 202 25.27 -6.46 -2.99
CA TYR A 202 24.80 -5.16 -2.52
C TYR A 202 23.38 -5.24 -1.94
N GLN A 203 22.44 -5.90 -2.63
CA GLN A 203 21.05 -6.03 -2.17
C GLN A 203 20.97 -6.75 -0.82
N ALA A 204 21.69 -7.87 -0.67
CA ALA A 204 21.73 -8.62 0.58
C ALA A 204 22.38 -7.82 1.72
N ALA A 205 23.51 -7.16 1.46
CA ALA A 205 24.16 -6.30 2.46
C ALA A 205 23.26 -5.14 2.90
N ASN A 206 22.58 -4.49 1.95
CA ASN A 206 21.65 -3.39 2.25
C ASN A 206 20.49 -3.89 3.12
N TYR A 207 19.94 -5.05 2.80
CA TYR A 207 18.87 -5.64 3.59
C TYR A 207 19.30 -5.95 5.02
N TYR A 208 20.48 -6.55 5.18
CA TYR A 208 21.04 -6.86 6.50
C TYR A 208 21.34 -5.59 7.32
N TYR A 209 21.87 -4.55 6.67
CA TYR A 209 22.13 -3.26 7.30
C TYR A 209 20.83 -2.60 7.80
N THR A 210 19.84 -2.47 6.91
CA THR A 210 18.56 -1.79 7.22
C THR A 210 17.78 -2.50 8.33
N ASN A 211 17.75 -3.84 8.28
CA ASN A 211 17.01 -4.65 9.24
C ASN A 211 17.84 -5.07 10.47
N ARG A 212 19.02 -4.47 10.66
CA ARG A 212 19.92 -4.71 11.81
C ARG A 212 20.20 -6.20 12.06
N LYS A 213 20.47 -6.94 10.99
CA LYS A 213 20.87 -8.35 11.02
C LYS A 213 22.37 -8.46 11.31
N ASP A 214 23.03 -9.53 10.85
CA ASP A 214 24.47 -9.70 11.02
C ASP A 214 25.27 -8.64 10.24
N MET A 215 25.82 -7.68 10.98
CA MET A 215 26.58 -6.58 10.39
C MET A 215 27.94 -7.01 9.83
N ASN A 216 28.55 -8.07 10.35
CA ASN A 216 29.81 -8.60 9.81
C ASN A 216 29.56 -9.28 8.46
N GLN A 217 28.45 -10.01 8.34
CA GLN A 217 28.05 -10.58 7.05
C GLN A 217 27.69 -9.49 6.04
N ALA A 218 26.97 -8.45 6.46
CA ALA A 218 26.69 -7.29 5.62
C ALA A 218 27.98 -6.62 5.13
N TYR A 219 28.98 -6.48 6.01
CA TYR A 219 30.30 -5.94 5.66
C TYR A 219 31.03 -6.80 4.63
N THR A 220 31.01 -8.13 4.82
CA THR A 220 31.63 -9.08 3.89
C THR A 220 31.08 -8.91 2.48
N TRP A 221 29.75 -8.91 2.34
CA TRP A 221 29.10 -8.76 1.04
C TRP A 221 29.29 -7.38 0.42
N ILE A 222 29.14 -6.30 1.19
CA ILE A 222 29.29 -4.95 0.63
C ILE A 222 30.74 -4.64 0.26
N LYS A 223 31.71 -5.18 1.00
CA LYS A 223 33.13 -5.08 0.66
C LYS A 223 33.39 -5.77 -0.67
N GLU A 224 32.97 -7.02 -0.85
CA GLU A 224 33.15 -7.73 -2.13
C GLU A 224 32.44 -7.02 -3.28
N SER A 225 31.19 -6.59 -3.10
CA SER A 225 30.43 -5.82 -4.08
C SER A 225 31.20 -4.58 -4.56
N THR A 226 31.69 -3.76 -3.61
CA THR A 226 32.38 -2.50 -3.91
C THR A 226 33.83 -2.67 -4.37
N ASP A 227 34.49 -3.78 -4.03
CA ASP A 227 35.83 -4.09 -4.53
C ASP A 227 35.77 -4.50 -6.02
N LYS A 228 34.66 -5.13 -6.47
CA LYS A 228 34.43 -5.51 -7.88
C LYS A 228 33.87 -4.39 -8.74
N ASP A 229 32.79 -3.74 -8.29
CA ASP A 229 32.03 -2.77 -9.09
C ASP A 229 31.67 -1.55 -8.23
N PRO A 230 32.67 -0.68 -7.93
CA PRO A 230 32.46 0.47 -7.06
C PRO A 230 31.55 1.50 -7.71
N LYS A 231 30.34 1.67 -7.14
CA LYS A 231 29.41 2.76 -7.50
C LYS A 231 29.19 3.66 -6.31
N TYR A 232 28.97 4.97 -6.53
CA TYR A 232 28.87 5.93 -5.44
C TYR A 232 27.88 5.49 -4.34
N TRP A 233 26.71 4.95 -4.70
CA TRP A 233 25.71 4.49 -3.72
C TRP A 233 26.10 3.20 -2.99
N THR A 234 26.77 2.27 -3.66
CA THR A 234 27.26 1.02 -3.04
C THR A 234 28.38 1.29 -2.05
N VAL A 235 29.32 2.18 -2.41
CA VAL A 235 30.42 2.60 -1.53
C VAL A 235 29.89 3.45 -0.36
N HIS A 236 28.81 4.21 -0.57
CA HIS A 236 28.14 4.90 0.54
C HIS A 236 27.55 3.91 1.56
N LEU A 237 26.91 2.83 1.09
CA LEU A 237 26.44 1.78 1.99
C LEU A 237 27.60 1.12 2.74
N ARG A 238 28.72 0.83 2.07
CA ARG A 238 29.93 0.31 2.74
C ARG A 238 30.37 1.21 3.88
N ALA A 239 30.44 2.53 3.66
CA ALA A 239 30.81 3.49 4.68
C ALA A 239 29.85 3.47 5.88
N LYS A 240 28.53 3.32 5.63
CA LYS A 240 27.51 3.19 6.69
C LYS A 240 27.67 1.90 7.49
N VAL A 241 27.97 0.78 6.82
CA VAL A 241 28.21 -0.52 7.46
C VAL A 241 29.49 -0.49 8.30
N GLU A 242 30.59 0.05 7.75
CA GLU A 242 31.87 0.25 8.46
C GLU A 242 31.67 1.11 9.72
N LEU A 243 30.91 2.21 9.62
CA LEU A 243 30.58 3.04 10.78
C LEU A 243 29.77 2.26 11.82
N ALA A 244 28.77 1.47 11.40
CA ALA A 244 27.97 0.65 12.30
C ALA A 244 28.81 -0.42 13.04
N LEU A 245 29.93 -0.85 12.45
CA LEU A 245 30.92 -1.73 13.07
C LEU A 245 31.99 -0.99 13.89
N GLY A 246 31.94 0.34 13.96
CA GLY A 246 32.93 1.15 14.67
C GLY A 246 34.25 1.37 13.90
N MET A 247 34.31 0.94 12.63
CA MET A 247 35.47 1.06 11.74
C MET A 247 35.57 2.49 11.17
N LYS A 248 35.83 3.47 12.06
CA LYS A 248 35.72 4.90 11.72
C LYS A 248 36.67 5.34 10.60
N THR A 249 37.88 4.80 10.56
CA THR A 249 38.90 5.14 9.54
C THR A 249 38.47 4.63 8.17
N GLU A 250 38.01 3.38 8.12
CA GLU A 250 37.50 2.73 6.92
C GLU A 250 36.24 3.44 6.42
N ALA A 251 35.30 3.73 7.32
CA ALA A 251 34.09 4.47 7.02
C ALA A 251 34.40 5.85 6.41
N TYR A 252 35.40 6.56 6.94
CA TYR A 252 35.83 7.85 6.38
C TYR A 252 36.38 7.70 4.96
N ASN A 253 37.25 6.72 4.75
CA ASN A 253 37.86 6.46 3.44
C ASN A 253 36.80 6.07 2.40
N SER A 254 35.88 5.18 2.76
CA SER A 254 34.76 4.77 1.91
C SER A 254 33.83 5.95 1.62
N ALA A 255 33.49 6.78 2.61
CA ALA A 255 32.65 7.96 2.40
C ALA A 255 33.32 8.99 1.47
N MET A 256 34.63 9.19 1.59
CA MET A 256 35.39 10.04 0.67
C MET A 256 35.37 9.49 -0.75
N LYS A 257 35.67 8.19 -0.94
CA LYS A 257 35.60 7.54 -2.25
C LYS A 257 34.20 7.64 -2.87
N SER A 258 33.16 7.39 -2.09
CA SER A 258 31.77 7.52 -2.54
C SER A 258 31.43 8.96 -2.97
N LYS A 259 31.89 9.95 -2.21
CA LYS A 259 31.71 11.37 -2.54
C LYS A 259 32.36 11.74 -3.87
N ASP A 260 33.57 11.28 -4.13
CA ASP A 260 34.30 11.60 -5.36
C ASP A 260 33.63 10.94 -6.57
N LEU A 261 33.24 9.67 -6.46
CA LEU A 261 32.42 8.98 -7.49
C LEU A 261 31.08 9.71 -7.74
N ALA A 262 30.44 10.25 -6.70
CA ALA A 262 29.20 11.00 -6.84
C ALA A 262 29.41 12.34 -7.57
N LYS A 263 30.55 13.02 -7.36
CA LYS A 263 30.91 14.24 -8.10
C LYS A 263 31.14 13.94 -9.57
N GLU A 264 31.89 12.89 -9.89
CA GLU A 264 32.12 12.44 -11.27
C GLU A 264 30.80 12.11 -11.98
N ALA A 265 29.85 11.52 -11.25
CA ALA A 265 28.50 11.22 -11.74
C ALA A 265 27.53 12.43 -11.73
N ASN A 266 27.99 13.64 -11.37
CA ASN A 266 27.17 14.85 -11.20
C ASN A 266 25.93 14.63 -10.30
N ASN A 267 26.07 13.85 -9.21
CA ASN A 267 25.01 13.56 -8.25
C ASN A 267 25.22 14.34 -6.93
N PRO A 268 24.67 15.56 -6.80
CA PRO A 268 24.86 16.40 -5.61
C PRO A 268 24.24 15.80 -4.33
N ASP A 269 23.19 14.98 -4.45
CA ASP A 269 22.53 14.37 -3.30
C ASP A 269 23.46 13.40 -2.57
N TYR A 270 24.18 12.57 -3.34
CA TYR A 270 25.17 11.65 -2.76
C TYR A 270 26.44 12.35 -2.28
N VAL A 271 26.83 13.48 -2.88
CA VAL A 271 27.88 14.33 -2.31
C VAL A 271 27.48 14.79 -0.91
N ALA A 272 26.27 15.34 -0.77
CA ALA A 272 25.75 15.81 0.51
C ALA A 272 25.58 14.68 1.55
N LEU A 273 25.11 13.50 1.13
CA LEU A 273 25.00 12.32 2.00
C LEU A 273 26.36 11.92 2.60
N ASN A 274 27.40 11.86 1.77
CA ASN A 274 28.74 11.52 2.23
C ASN A 274 29.35 12.62 3.11
N GLU A 275 29.15 13.89 2.79
CA GLU A 275 29.60 14.99 3.65
C GLU A 275 28.96 14.95 5.04
N ARG A 276 27.65 14.63 5.12
CA ARG A 276 26.97 14.42 6.40
C ARG A 276 27.56 13.24 7.16
N LEU A 277 27.79 12.11 6.51
CA LEU A 277 28.41 10.94 7.13
C LEU A 277 29.81 11.27 7.65
N ILE A 278 30.66 11.91 6.84
CA ILE A 278 32.01 12.34 7.23
C ILE A 278 32.00 13.24 8.46
N LYS A 279 31.02 14.16 8.58
CA LYS A 279 30.89 15.02 9.76
C LYS A 279 30.61 14.24 11.04
N THR A 280 29.91 13.11 10.96
CA THR A 280 29.63 12.24 12.14
C THR A 280 30.83 11.41 12.59
N LEU A 281 31.90 11.34 11.78
CA LEU A 281 33.11 10.58 12.06
C LEU A 281 34.20 11.39 12.79
N LYS A 282 34.05 12.71 12.84
CA LYS A 282 34.91 13.64 13.58
C LYS A 282 34.54 13.64 15.07
#